data_AF-Q34716-F1
#
_entry.id   AF-Q34716-F1
#
_cell.length_a   1.000
_cell.length_b   1.000
_cell.length_c   1.000
_cell.angle_alpha   90.00
_cell.angle_beta   90.00
_cell.angle_gamma   90.00
#
_symmetry.space_group_name_H-M   'P 1'
#
loop_
_entity.id
_entity.type
_entity.pdbx_description
1 polymer ?
#
loop_
_entity_poly.entity_id
_entity_poly.type
_entity_poly.pdbx_seq_one_letter_code
_entity_poly.pdbx_strand_id
1 'polypeptide(L)' 'WGATVITNLLSAIPYIGTNLVEWIWGGFSVDKATLTRFFAFHFILHFI' A
#
# COMPACT_ATOMS: atom_id res chain seq x y z
N TRP A 1 2.37 7.82 8.95
CA TRP A 1 2.94 8.79 8.00
C TRP A 1 3.85 8.17 6.96
N GLY A 2 4.89 7.42 7.34
CA GLY A 2 5.80 6.79 6.35
C GLY A 2 5.09 5.93 5.31
N ALA A 3 4.21 5.01 5.75
CA ALA A 3 3.40 4.19 4.85
C ALA A 3 2.62 5.03 3.82
N THR A 4 1.93 6.07 4.28
CA THR A 4 1.16 6.99 3.44
C THR A 4 2.02 7.66 2.38
N VAL A 5 3.18 8.21 2.77
CA VAL A 5 4.08 8.92 1.84
C VAL A 5 4.66 7.97 0.80
N ILE A 6 5.14 6.79 1.22
CA ILE A 6 5.79 5.82 0.33
C ILE A 6 4.80 5.27 -0.69
N THR A 7 3.62 4.83 -0.27
CA THR A 7 2.63 4.29 -1.21
C THR A 7 2.10 5.37 -2.14
N ASN A 8 1.98 6.62 -1.70
CA ASN A 8 1.57 7.73 -2.55
C ASN A 8 2.56 8.04 -3.68
N LEU A 9 3.81 7.56 -3.64
CA LEU A 9 4.70 7.68 -4.81
C LEU A 9 4.13 6.97 -6.04
N LEU A 10 3.31 5.92 -5.84
CA LEU A 10 2.66 5.19 -6.93
C LEU A 10 1.52 5.98 -7.58
N SER A 11 0.98 7.01 -6.90
CA SER A 11 -0.06 7.86 -7.49
C SER A 11 0.47 8.71 -8.65
N ALA A 12 1.79 8.82 -8.82
CA ALA A 12 2.42 9.52 -9.93
C ALA A 12 2.27 8.79 -11.28
N ILE A 13 1.81 7.53 -11.28
CA ILE A 13 1.60 6.76 -12.51
C ILE A 13 0.33 7.25 -13.22
N PRO A 14 0.40 7.69 -14.49
CA PRO A 14 -0.76 8.18 -15.23
C PRO A 14 -1.88 7.13 -15.34
N TYR A 15 -3.12 7.61 -15.30
CA TYR A 15 -4.38 6.83 -15.47
C TYR A 15 -4.70 5.81 -14.37
N ILE A 16 -3.70 5.12 -13.80
CA ILE A 16 -3.91 4.00 -12.85
C ILE A 16 -3.35 4.25 -11.45
N GLY A 17 -2.54 5.30 -11.25
CA GLY A 17 -1.80 5.52 -10.01
C GLY A 17 -2.69 5.57 -8.76
N THR A 18 -3.75 6.38 -8.78
CA THR A 18 -4.67 6.50 -7.63
C THR A 18 -5.35 5.17 -7.31
N ASN A 19 -5.84 4.46 -8.34
CA ASN A 19 -6.49 3.16 -8.16
C ASN A 19 -5.53 2.10 -7.59
N LEU A 20 -4.24 2.15 -7.96
CA LEU A 20 -3.22 1.27 -7.41
C LEU A 20 -2.97 1.54 -5.92
N VAL A 21 -2.92 2.82 -5.52
CA VAL A 21 -2.73 3.20 -4.12
C VAL A 21 -3.91 2.73 -3.26
N GLU A 22 -5.14 2.99 -3.70
CA GLU A 22 -6.34 2.53 -3.00
C GLU A 22 -6.42 1.00 -2.95
N TRP A 23 -5.99 0.32 -4.02
CA TRP A 23 -5.89 -1.13 -4.04
C TRP A 23 -4.86 -1.67 -3.04
N ILE A 24 -3.71 -1.02 -2.85
CA ILE A 24 -2.70 -1.40 -1.84
C ILE A 24 -3.24 -1.17 -0.43
N TRP A 25 -3.91 -0.03 -0.21
CA TRP A 25 -4.49 0.28 1.09
C TRP A 25 -5.68 -0.60 1.46
N GLY A 26 -6.45 -1.05 0.46
CA GLY A 26 -7.73 -1.73 0.67
C GLY A 26 -8.82 -0.77 1.15
N GLY A 27 -8.75 0.50 0.73
CA GLY A 27 -9.64 1.59 1.14
C GLY A 27 -9.07 2.96 0.76
N PHE A 28 -9.73 4.03 1.19
CA PHE A 28 -9.37 5.41 0.84
C PHE A 28 -8.19 6.00 1.63
N SER A 29 -7.74 5.31 2.68
CA SER A 29 -6.62 5.75 3.50
C SER A 29 -5.92 4.55 4.13
N VAL A 30 -4.73 4.79 4.69
CA VAL A 30 -3.99 3.76 5.44
C VAL A 30 -4.77 3.43 6.72
N ASP A 31 -5.27 2.21 6.81
CA ASP A 31 -6.08 1.73 7.93
C ASP A 31 -5.75 0.25 8.29
N LYS A 32 -6.56 -0.40 9.13
CA LYS A 32 -6.39 -1.77 9.62
C LYS A 32 -6.22 -2.81 8.50
N ALA A 33 -6.93 -2.63 7.38
CA ALA A 33 -6.78 -3.48 6.20
C ALA A 33 -5.36 -3.41 5.63
N THR A 34 -4.79 -2.20 5.54
CA THR A 34 -3.42 -1.97 5.08
C THR A 34 -2.41 -2.63 6.02
N LEU A 35 -2.57 -2.45 7.34
CA LEU A 35 -1.63 -2.98 8.34
C LEU A 35 -1.58 -4.51 8.33
N THR A 36 -2.75 -5.16 8.24
CA THR A 36 -2.85 -6.63 8.18
C THR A 36 -2.11 -7.18 6.95
N ARG A 37 -2.27 -6.53 5.80
CA ARG A 37 -1.59 -6.93 4.55
C ARG A 37 -0.10 -6.68 4.61
N PHE A 38 0.33 -5.54 5.16
CA PHE A 38 1.74 -5.20 5.32
C PHE A 38 2.44 -6.19 6.23
N PHE A 39 1.80 -6.60 7.32
CA PHE A 39 2.34 -7.66 8.18
C PHE A 39 2.52 -8.99 7.43
N ALA A 40 1.51 -9.42 6.67
CA ALA A 40 1.60 -10.65 5.87
C ALA A 40 2.73 -10.58 4.82
N PHE A 41 2.86 -9.47 4.10
CA PHE A 41 3.94 -9.27 3.12
C PHE A 41 5.32 -9.19 3.77
N HIS A 42 5.45 -8.46 4.89
CA HIS A 42 6.70 -8.39 5.64
C HIS A 42 7.12 -9.77 6.14
N PHE A 43 6.18 -10.58 6.63
CA PHE A 43 6.48 -11.94 7.10
C PHE A 43 7.02 -12.82 5.97
N ILE A 44 6.35 -12.87 4.81
CA ILE A 44 6.75 -13.76 3.71
C ILE A 44 8.03 -13.30 2.98
N LEU A 45 8.26 -11.98 2.88
CA LEU A 45 9.36 -11.42 2.08
C LEU A 45 10.75 -11.80 2.61
N HIS A 46 10.90 -12.15 3.89
CA HIS A 46 12.17 -12.63 4.43
C HIS A 46 12.51 -14.07 4.00
N PHE A 47 11.53 -14.81 3.47
CA PHE A 47 11.69 -16.19 3.04
C PHE A 47 11.80 -16.33 1.51
N ILE A 48 11.85 -15.21 0.78
CA ILE A 48 12.04 -15.11 -0.67
C ILE A 48 13.32 -14.30 -0.92
#